data_AF-A0A5C5VCJ0-F1
#
_entry.id   AF-A0A5C5VCJ0-F1
#
_cell.length_a   1.000
_cell.length_b   1.000
_cell.length_c   1.000
_cell.angle_alpha   90.00
_cell.angle_beta   90.00
_cell.angle_gamma   90.00
#
_symmetry.space_group_name_H-M   'P 1'
#
loop_
_entity.id
_entity.type
_entity.pdbx_description
1 polymer ?
#
loop_
_entity_poly.entity_id
_entity_poly.type
_entity_poly.pdbx_seq_one_letter_code
_entity_poly.pdbx_strand_id
1 'polypeptide(L)'
;MFGTMTMRTPYAWLTLLAVLAAGCRSPYYADRGAAAGSLAGAGIGALVGSQTGDAGAGAVIGAGIGALTGGAVGGEMDRLAAENRAAIATQMGRQVSAGAATVDEVIAMSKSGVDPRLITQYVQTSGVAHPLTANEVVLLSQNGVPTEAIQAMMNPPAQPAVAQASAAQPVIIEEHHYGAPVFYPPPRHFHHYHRRACGPRVGWSVSVGH
;
A
#
# COMPACT_ATOMS: atom_id res chain seq x y z
N MET A 1 11.08 55.11 -21.13
CA MET A 1 10.92 53.89 -21.95
C MET A 1 11.76 52.78 -21.33
N PHE A 2 11.17 51.88 -20.54
CA PHE A 2 11.80 50.60 -20.20
C PHE A 2 10.73 49.52 -20.35
N GLY A 3 10.94 48.71 -21.39
CA GLY A 3 9.98 47.74 -21.89
C GLY A 3 9.78 46.56 -20.95
N THR A 4 8.53 46.12 -20.92
CA THR A 4 8.03 44.94 -20.23
C THR A 4 8.62 43.66 -20.83
N MET A 5 9.49 42.97 -20.09
CA MET A 5 10.01 41.66 -20.49
C MET A 5 9.11 40.54 -19.92
N THR A 6 8.06 40.23 -20.68
CA THR A 6 7.68 38.86 -21.09
C THR A 6 7.62 37.74 -20.04
N MET A 7 6.60 37.77 -19.19
CA MET A 7 5.47 36.81 -19.07
C MET A 7 5.61 35.37 -19.66
N ARG A 8 6.73 34.64 -19.42
CA ARG A 8 6.93 33.25 -19.90
C ARG A 8 6.96 32.16 -18.81
N THR A 9 6.75 32.52 -17.55
CA THR A 9 6.89 31.61 -16.39
C THR A 9 5.63 30.94 -15.79
N PRO A 10 4.37 31.10 -16.27
CA PRO A 10 3.25 30.41 -15.62
C PRO A 10 3.21 28.91 -15.91
N TYR A 11 3.75 28.47 -17.06
CA TYR A 11 3.73 27.06 -17.46
C TYR A 11 4.73 26.20 -16.68
N ALA A 12 5.87 26.76 -16.28
CA ALA A 12 6.90 26.03 -15.53
C ALA A 12 6.41 25.62 -14.12
N TRP A 13 5.60 26.48 -13.49
CA TRP A 13 4.99 26.20 -12.19
C TRP A 13 3.87 25.17 -12.29
N LEU A 14 3.06 25.21 -13.34
CA LEU A 14 2.03 24.20 -13.60
C LEU A 14 2.62 22.81 -13.90
N THR A 15 3.70 22.74 -14.67
CA THR A 15 4.39 21.46 -14.92
C THR A 15 5.07 20.91 -13.67
N LEU A 16 5.64 21.77 -12.83
CA LEU A 16 6.26 21.37 -11.57
C LEU A 16 5.21 20.84 -10.58
N LEU A 17 4.05 21.50 -10.48
CA LEU A 17 2.94 21.07 -9.61
C LEU A 17 2.34 19.72 -10.08
N ALA A 18 2.23 19.51 -11.39
CA ALA A 18 1.76 18.26 -11.97
C ALA A 18 2.73 17.09 -11.72
N VAL A 19 4.05 17.34 -11.79
CA VAL A 19 5.09 16.35 -11.45
C VAL A 19 5.09 16.03 -9.95
N LEU A 20 4.86 17.02 -9.08
CA LEU A 20 4.71 16.77 -7.65
C LEU A 20 3.43 15.98 -7.32
N ALA A 21 2.32 16.21 -8.03
CA ALA A 21 1.08 15.47 -7.84
C ALA A 21 1.18 13.99 -8.28
N ALA A 22 1.97 13.71 -9.33
CA ALA A 22 2.30 12.33 -9.71
C ALA A 22 3.15 11.58 -8.66
N GLY A 23 3.76 12.32 -7.72
CA GLY A 23 4.52 11.80 -6.59
C GLY A 23 3.70 11.50 -5.32
N CYS A 24 2.42 11.90 -5.27
CA CYS A 24 1.51 11.50 -4.18
C CYS A 24 1.12 10.03 -4.35
N ARG A 25 2.08 9.14 -4.04
CA ARG A 25 1.87 7.69 -4.07
C ARG A 25 1.02 7.32 -2.86
N SER A 26 -0.29 7.27 -3.06
CA SER A 26 -1.19 6.76 -2.04
C SER A 26 -0.74 5.34 -1.62
N PRO A 27 -0.67 5.06 -0.31
CA PRO A 27 -0.34 3.73 0.19
C PRO A 27 -1.48 2.72 -0.03
N TYR A 28 -2.68 3.20 -0.36
CA TYR A 28 -3.88 2.39 -0.56
C TYR A 28 -3.90 1.72 -1.94
N TYR A 29 -4.26 0.44 -1.98
CA TYR A 29 -4.49 -0.32 -3.20
C TYR A 29 -5.71 0.20 -3.97
N ALA A 30 -6.71 0.77 -3.29
CA ALA A 30 -7.86 1.44 -3.90
C ALA A 30 -7.43 2.58 -4.84
N ASP A 31 -6.60 3.51 -4.35
CA ASP A 31 -6.16 4.66 -5.15
C ASP A 31 -5.27 4.23 -6.32
N ARG A 32 -4.40 3.23 -6.11
CA ARG A 32 -3.56 2.69 -7.18
C ARG A 32 -4.38 1.94 -8.22
N GLY A 33 -5.36 1.17 -7.78
CA GLY A 33 -6.30 0.46 -8.63
C GLY A 33 -7.15 1.43 -9.44
N ALA A 34 -7.67 2.48 -8.81
CA ALA A 34 -8.40 3.54 -9.48
C ALA A 34 -7.53 4.28 -10.50
N ALA A 35 -6.30 4.65 -10.13
CA ALA A 35 -5.38 5.31 -11.04
C ALA A 35 -5.02 4.41 -12.24
N ALA A 36 -4.59 3.17 -11.99
CA ALA A 36 -4.22 2.21 -13.04
C ALA A 36 -5.43 1.86 -13.93
N GLY A 37 -6.59 1.62 -13.33
CA GLY A 37 -7.84 1.36 -14.03
C GLY A 37 -8.28 2.57 -14.85
N SER A 38 -8.11 3.78 -14.34
CA SER A 38 -8.43 5.01 -15.09
C SER A 38 -7.53 5.20 -16.30
N LEU A 39 -6.23 4.93 -16.17
CA LEU A 39 -5.27 5.06 -17.29
C LEU A 39 -5.53 3.98 -18.36
N ALA A 40 -5.72 2.73 -17.93
CA ALA A 40 -6.04 1.63 -18.83
C ALA A 40 -7.40 1.85 -19.53
N GLY A 41 -8.42 2.23 -18.76
CA GLY A 41 -9.76 2.53 -19.26
C GLY A 41 -9.78 3.73 -20.20
N ALA A 42 -9.00 4.78 -19.90
CA ALA A 42 -8.85 5.93 -20.79
C ALA A 42 -8.21 5.54 -22.13
N GLY A 43 -7.15 4.72 -22.10
CA GLY A 43 -6.48 4.26 -23.32
C GLY A 43 -7.41 3.44 -24.20
N ILE A 44 -8.11 2.47 -23.63
CA ILE A 44 -9.07 1.62 -24.36
C ILE A 44 -10.25 2.46 -24.86
N GLY A 45 -10.80 3.31 -23.99
CA GLY A 45 -11.93 4.20 -24.33
C GLY A 45 -11.58 5.19 -25.43
N ALA A 46 -10.37 5.74 -25.44
CA ALA A 46 -9.89 6.61 -26.51
C ALA A 46 -9.80 5.87 -27.85
N LEU A 47 -9.31 4.62 -27.81
CA LEU A 47 -9.16 3.79 -29.01
C LEU A 47 -10.53 3.46 -29.63
N VAL A 48 -11.51 3.12 -28.80
CA VAL A 48 -12.88 2.84 -29.28
C VAL A 48 -13.59 4.13 -29.70
N GLY A 49 -13.51 5.19 -28.90
CA GLY A 49 -14.11 6.48 -29.21
C GLY A 49 -13.55 7.13 -30.47
N SER A 50 -12.28 6.85 -30.82
CA SER A 50 -11.68 7.31 -32.07
C SER A 50 -12.35 6.72 -33.32
N GLN A 51 -12.98 5.55 -33.21
CA GLN A 51 -13.75 4.95 -34.32
C GLN A 51 -15.11 5.61 -34.52
N THR A 52 -15.69 6.16 -33.46
CA THR A 52 -16.99 6.87 -33.49
C THR A 52 -16.85 8.38 -33.67
N GLY A 53 -15.61 8.88 -33.84
CA GLY A 53 -15.31 10.29 -34.11
C GLY A 53 -14.92 11.12 -32.88
N ASP A 54 -14.98 10.57 -31.67
CA ASP A 54 -14.74 11.30 -30.41
C ASP A 54 -13.86 10.49 -29.44
N ALA A 55 -12.54 10.49 -29.71
CA ALA A 55 -11.55 9.84 -28.84
C ALA A 55 -11.57 10.42 -27.42
N GLY A 56 -11.78 11.74 -27.27
CA GLY A 56 -11.81 12.40 -25.97
C GLY A 56 -13.00 11.95 -25.11
N ALA A 57 -14.19 11.84 -25.70
CA ALA A 57 -15.38 11.37 -24.99
C ALA A 57 -15.21 9.90 -24.56
N GLY A 58 -14.70 9.05 -25.45
CA GLY A 58 -14.40 7.66 -25.14
C GLY A 58 -13.35 7.51 -24.03
N ALA A 59 -12.31 8.34 -24.04
CA ALA A 59 -11.27 8.34 -23.00
C ALA A 59 -11.84 8.70 -21.62
N VAL A 60 -12.65 9.76 -21.51
CA VAL A 60 -13.22 10.20 -20.22
C VAL A 60 -14.17 9.14 -19.65
N ILE A 61 -15.02 8.55 -20.50
CA ILE A 61 -15.95 7.50 -20.08
C ILE A 61 -15.18 6.26 -19.62
N GLY A 62 -14.21 5.81 -20.44
CA GLY A 62 -13.37 4.66 -20.10
C GLY A 62 -12.55 4.89 -18.83
N ALA A 63 -12.02 6.10 -18.63
CA ALA A 63 -11.29 6.47 -17.43
C ALA A 63 -12.18 6.41 -16.18
N GLY A 64 -13.40 6.93 -16.26
CA GLY A 64 -14.36 6.90 -15.16
C GLY A 64 -14.74 5.47 -14.77
N ILE A 65 -15.11 4.64 -15.76
CA ILE A 65 -15.46 3.23 -15.51
C ILE A 65 -14.25 2.48 -14.94
N GLY A 66 -13.08 2.62 -15.55
CA GLY A 66 -11.86 1.97 -15.10
C GLY A 66 -11.42 2.40 -13.70
N ALA A 67 -11.59 3.68 -13.34
CA ALA A 67 -11.32 4.18 -12.00
C ALA A 67 -12.24 3.55 -10.95
N LEU A 68 -13.54 3.46 -11.24
CA LEU A 68 -14.52 2.86 -10.33
C LEU A 68 -14.25 1.37 -10.13
N THR A 69 -14.04 0.63 -11.22
CA THR A 69 -13.75 -0.81 -11.15
C THR A 69 -12.42 -1.08 -10.44
N GLY A 70 -11.37 -0.36 -10.83
CA GLY A 70 -10.05 -0.51 -10.21
C GLY A 70 -10.02 -0.08 -8.74
N GLY A 71 -10.76 0.97 -8.38
CA GLY A 71 -10.90 1.44 -7.00
C GLY A 71 -11.64 0.45 -6.11
N ALA A 72 -12.75 -0.13 -6.61
CA ALA A 72 -13.50 -1.14 -5.87
C ALA A 72 -12.68 -2.40 -5.57
N VAL A 73 -11.99 -2.93 -6.59
CA VAL A 73 -11.11 -4.11 -6.42
C VAL A 73 -9.94 -3.78 -5.49
N GLY A 74 -9.36 -2.58 -5.61
CA GLY A 74 -8.30 -2.12 -4.73
C GLY A 74 -8.75 -1.97 -3.27
N GLY A 75 -9.98 -1.53 -3.02
CA GLY A 75 -10.53 -1.40 -1.66
C GLY A 75 -10.66 -2.74 -0.93
N GLU A 76 -11.05 -3.81 -1.62
CA GLU A 76 -11.07 -5.15 -1.04
C GLU A 76 -9.64 -5.65 -0.74
N MET A 77 -8.68 -5.35 -1.62
CA MET A 77 -7.26 -5.67 -1.36
C MET A 77 -6.70 -4.90 -0.16
N ASP A 78 -7.10 -3.64 0.05
CA ASP A 78 -6.73 -2.87 1.24
C ASP A 78 -7.23 -3.54 2.52
N ARG A 79 -8.47 -4.04 2.53
CA ARG A 79 -9.03 -4.77 3.67
C ARG A 79 -8.27 -6.07 3.93
N LEU A 80 -8.04 -6.87 2.89
CA LEU A 80 -7.27 -8.11 3.00
C LEU A 80 -5.84 -7.86 3.47
N ALA A 81 -5.20 -6.79 2.99
CA ALA A 81 -3.86 -6.42 3.42
C ALA A 81 -3.82 -5.98 4.88
N ALA A 82 -4.83 -5.25 5.36
CA ALA A 82 -4.95 -4.87 6.76
C ALA A 82 -5.14 -6.10 7.67
N GLU A 83 -6.05 -7.01 7.30
CA GLU A 83 -6.30 -8.26 8.02
C GLU A 83 -5.05 -9.17 8.03
N ASN A 84 -4.38 -9.32 6.88
CA ASN A 84 -3.20 -10.16 6.75
C ASN A 84 -2.00 -9.59 7.53
N ARG A 85 -1.81 -8.26 7.55
CA ARG A 85 -0.76 -7.64 8.38
C ARG A 85 -0.97 -7.93 9.87
N ALA A 86 -2.21 -7.93 10.35
CA ALA A 86 -2.52 -8.27 11.73
C ALA A 86 -2.22 -9.75 12.02
N ALA A 87 -2.61 -10.67 11.13
CA ALA A 87 -2.30 -12.09 11.26
C ALA A 87 -0.78 -12.36 11.25
N ILE A 88 -0.06 -11.78 10.29
CA ILE A 88 1.39 -11.93 10.14
C ILE A 88 2.13 -11.34 11.34
N ALA A 89 1.72 -10.20 11.90
CA ALA A 89 2.36 -9.63 13.09
C ALA A 89 2.26 -10.57 14.31
N THR A 90 1.13 -11.27 14.49
CA THR A 90 0.98 -12.28 15.56
C THR A 90 1.80 -13.55 15.31
N GLN A 91 2.06 -13.89 14.05
CA GLN A 91 2.92 -15.01 13.69
C GLN A 91 4.41 -14.63 13.77
N MET A 92 4.78 -13.40 13.43
CA MET A 92 6.17 -12.90 13.54
C MET A 92 6.62 -12.75 15.01
N GLY A 93 5.70 -12.49 15.96
CA GLY A 93 6.01 -12.57 17.40
C GLY A 93 6.30 -13.99 17.90
N ARG A 94 5.94 -15.01 17.11
CA ARG A 94 6.26 -16.42 17.30
C ARG A 94 7.02 -16.88 16.07
N GLN A 95 8.13 -16.19 15.81
CA GLN A 95 9.08 -16.57 14.78
C GLN A 95 9.63 -17.94 15.16
N VAL A 96 8.93 -19.00 14.74
CA VAL A 96 9.56 -20.27 14.45
C VAL A 96 10.59 -19.88 13.39
N SER A 97 11.86 -19.80 13.80
CA SER A 97 12.95 -19.33 12.94
C SER A 97 12.79 -20.02 11.59
N ALA A 98 12.49 -19.24 10.55
CA ALA A 98 12.10 -19.71 9.22
C ALA A 98 13.29 -20.31 8.45
N GLY A 99 13.95 -21.26 9.09
CA GLY A 99 15.27 -21.77 8.75
C GLY A 99 15.89 -22.62 9.84
N ALA A 100 15.24 -22.82 11.00
CA ALA A 100 15.65 -23.81 12.00
C ALA A 100 14.99 -25.16 11.69
N ALA A 101 15.78 -26.23 11.71
CA ALA A 101 15.31 -27.57 11.42
C ALA A 101 14.26 -28.01 12.45
N THR A 102 13.06 -28.29 11.96
CA THR A 102 11.97 -28.85 12.76
C THR A 102 11.98 -30.38 12.74
N VAL A 103 11.38 -30.99 13.76
CA VAL A 103 11.21 -32.45 13.85
C VAL A 103 10.44 -32.97 12.63
N ASP A 104 9.42 -32.24 12.18
CA ASP A 104 8.61 -32.61 11.01
C ASP A 104 9.39 -32.58 9.69
N GLU A 105 10.22 -31.56 9.46
CA GLU A 105 11.06 -31.48 8.26
C GLU A 105 12.10 -32.61 8.21
N VAL A 106 12.73 -32.93 9.35
CA VAL A 106 13.70 -34.03 9.43
C VAL A 106 13.03 -35.39 9.20
N ILE A 107 11.81 -35.60 9.73
CA ILE A 107 11.00 -36.79 9.45
C ILE A 107 10.62 -36.86 7.97
N ALA A 108 10.20 -35.75 7.36
CA ALA A 108 9.84 -35.70 5.94
C ALA A 108 11.05 -35.98 5.03
N MET A 109 12.24 -35.48 5.38
CA MET A 109 13.49 -35.75 4.67
C MET A 109 13.89 -37.23 4.76
N SER A 110 13.76 -37.83 5.94
CA SER A 110 13.99 -39.27 6.12
C SER A 110 12.98 -40.12 5.33
N LYS A 111 11.68 -39.78 5.39
CA LYS A 111 10.62 -40.48 4.64
C LYS A 111 10.75 -40.36 3.12
N SER A 112 11.32 -39.27 2.64
CA SER A 112 11.62 -39.09 1.22
C SER A 112 12.91 -39.78 0.77
N GLY A 113 13.62 -40.46 1.68
CA GLY A 113 14.85 -41.19 1.37
C GLY A 113 16.05 -40.29 1.12
N VAL A 114 16.04 -39.05 1.63
CA VAL A 114 17.20 -38.15 1.55
C VAL A 114 18.37 -38.80 2.28
N ASP A 115 19.57 -38.71 1.68
CA ASP A 115 20.78 -39.29 2.25
C ASP A 115 21.02 -38.77 3.69
N PRO A 116 21.32 -39.66 4.67
CA PRO A 116 21.54 -39.28 6.05
C PRO A 116 22.49 -38.10 6.25
N ARG A 117 23.55 -37.98 5.42
CA ARG A 117 24.52 -36.88 5.50
C ARG A 117 23.91 -35.54 5.15
N LEU A 118 22.97 -35.49 4.22
CA LEU A 118 22.27 -34.25 3.86
C LEU A 118 21.28 -33.86 4.97
N ILE A 119 20.70 -34.84 5.65
CA ILE A 119 19.89 -34.58 6.85
C ILE A 119 20.76 -33.99 7.96
N THR A 120 21.94 -34.57 8.21
CA THR A 120 22.88 -34.03 9.20
C THR A 120 23.37 -32.62 8.80
N GLN A 121 23.72 -32.42 7.52
CA GLN A 121 24.17 -31.13 7.00
C GLN A 121 23.09 -30.07 7.15
N TYR A 122 21.84 -30.40 6.81
CA TYR A 122 20.69 -29.52 6.95
C TYR A 122 20.54 -29.07 8.41
N VAL A 123 20.49 -30.03 9.36
CA VAL A 123 20.42 -29.72 10.80
C VAL A 123 21.59 -28.86 11.26
N GLN A 124 22.81 -29.12 10.77
CA GLN A 124 24.00 -28.33 11.12
C GLN A 124 23.95 -26.90 10.56
N THR A 125 23.48 -26.71 9.32
CA THR A 125 23.38 -25.39 8.69
C THR A 125 22.20 -24.58 9.20
N SER A 126 21.07 -25.24 9.45
CA SER A 126 19.80 -24.62 9.85
C SER A 126 19.70 -24.43 11.36
N GLY A 127 20.39 -25.25 12.16
CA GLY A 127 20.18 -25.32 13.61
C GLY A 127 18.86 -26.02 13.94
N VAL A 128 18.50 -26.13 15.22
CA VAL A 128 17.28 -26.80 15.68
C VAL A 128 16.35 -25.79 16.32
N ALA A 129 15.05 -25.84 15.98
CA ALA A 129 14.07 -24.86 16.46
C ALA A 129 13.86 -24.93 18.00
N HIS A 130 14.03 -26.10 18.60
CA HIS A 130 13.88 -26.35 20.04
C HIS A 130 14.69 -27.59 20.46
N PRO A 131 15.13 -27.68 21.73
CA PRO A 131 15.88 -28.83 22.23
C PRO A 131 15.04 -30.10 22.19
N LEU A 132 15.62 -31.20 21.71
CA LEU A 132 14.92 -32.49 21.63
C LEU A 132 14.60 -33.04 23.02
N THR A 133 13.34 -33.42 23.21
CA THR A 133 12.88 -34.17 24.38
C THR A 133 13.04 -35.68 24.16
N ALA A 134 13.01 -36.46 25.26
CA ALA A 134 13.13 -37.93 25.18
C ALA A 134 12.04 -38.57 24.29
N ASN A 135 10.82 -38.03 24.34
CA ASN A 135 9.71 -38.51 23.52
C ASN A 135 9.93 -38.24 22.02
N GLU A 136 10.54 -37.10 21.66
CA GLU A 136 10.81 -36.74 20.27
C GLU A 136 11.98 -37.56 19.69
N VAL A 137 12.99 -37.88 20.49
CA VAL A 137 14.06 -38.81 20.08
C VAL A 137 13.48 -40.18 19.74
N VAL A 138 12.55 -40.67 20.56
CA VAL A 138 11.84 -41.93 20.33
C VAL A 138 10.92 -41.85 19.12
N LEU A 139 10.23 -40.73 18.89
CA LEU A 139 9.41 -40.48 17.70
C LEU A 139 10.26 -40.49 16.42
N LEU A 140 11.39 -39.78 16.43
CA LEU A 140 12.32 -39.68 15.30
C LEU A 140 12.89 -41.06 14.94
N SER A 141 13.33 -41.81 15.94
CA SER A 141 13.83 -43.18 15.78
C SER A 141 12.75 -44.10 15.17
N GLN A 142 11.50 -44.03 15.67
CA GLN A 142 10.40 -44.82 15.12
C GLN A 142 9.99 -44.41 13.70
N ASN A 143 10.23 -43.16 13.30
CA ASN A 143 9.95 -42.67 11.95
C ASN A 143 11.09 -42.95 10.94
N GLY A 144 12.13 -43.68 11.35
CA GLY A 144 13.23 -44.08 10.46
C GLY A 144 14.30 -42.99 10.27
N VAL A 145 14.30 -41.96 11.10
CA VAL A 145 15.34 -40.92 11.05
C VAL A 145 16.67 -41.52 11.51
N PRO A 146 17.77 -41.34 10.74
CA PRO A 146 19.06 -41.90 11.08
C PRO A 146 19.60 -41.36 12.41
N THR A 147 20.27 -42.22 13.18
CA THR A 147 20.72 -41.90 14.54
C THR A 147 21.73 -40.76 14.55
N GLU A 148 22.56 -40.65 13.52
CA GLU A 148 23.51 -39.55 13.29
C GLU A 148 22.81 -38.19 13.13
N ALA A 149 21.64 -38.13 12.48
CA ALA A 149 20.87 -36.90 12.37
C ALA A 149 20.24 -36.52 13.72
N ILE A 150 19.70 -37.50 14.46
CA ILE A 150 19.17 -37.29 15.81
C ILE A 150 20.27 -36.77 16.75
N GLN A 151 21.47 -37.36 16.70
CA GLN A 151 22.61 -36.90 17.50
C GLN A 151 23.05 -35.49 17.12
N ALA A 152 23.06 -35.15 15.83
CA ALA A 152 23.36 -33.79 15.38
C ALA A 152 22.31 -32.78 15.86
N MET A 153 21.05 -33.19 16.03
CA MET A 153 20.02 -32.35 16.64
C MET A 153 20.16 -32.23 18.17
N MET A 154 20.64 -33.28 18.85
CA MET A 154 20.86 -33.27 20.31
C MET A 154 22.11 -32.47 20.71
N ASN A 155 23.12 -32.42 19.84
CA ASN A 155 24.36 -31.67 20.05
C ASN A 155 24.65 -30.79 18.82
N PRO A 156 23.82 -29.76 18.55
CA PRO A 156 24.06 -28.87 17.43
C PRO A 156 25.36 -28.08 17.68
N PRO A 157 26.18 -27.84 16.64
CA PRO A 157 27.35 -26.97 16.80
C PRO A 157 26.87 -25.61 17.32
N ALA A 158 27.56 -25.08 18.35
CA ALA A 158 27.25 -23.78 18.93
C ALA A 158 27.28 -22.72 17.82
N GLN A 159 26.11 -22.37 17.29
CA GLN A 159 26.01 -21.26 16.36
C GLN A 159 26.40 -20.00 17.14
N PRO A 160 27.26 -19.11 16.57
CA PRO A 160 27.45 -17.81 17.17
C PRO A 160 26.06 -17.19 17.29
N ALA A 161 25.62 -16.94 18.51
CA ALA A 161 24.38 -16.24 18.76
C ALA A 161 24.50 -14.91 18.02
N VAL A 162 23.94 -14.83 16.80
CA VAL A 162 23.59 -13.56 16.19
C VAL A 162 22.64 -12.96 17.19
N ALA A 163 23.18 -12.04 18.00
CA ALA A 163 22.44 -11.29 19.00
C ALA A 163 21.13 -10.91 18.33
N GLN A 164 20.03 -11.53 18.80
CA GLN A 164 18.71 -11.26 18.26
C GLN A 164 18.56 -9.75 18.34
N ALA A 165 18.57 -9.11 17.16
CA ALA A 165 18.41 -7.68 17.07
C ALA A 165 17.06 -7.40 17.70
N SER A 166 17.15 -6.90 18.93
CA SER A 166 16.05 -6.61 19.82
C SER A 166 15.01 -5.81 19.07
N ALA A 167 13.77 -6.31 19.09
CA ALA A 167 12.54 -5.66 18.69
C ALA A 167 12.60 -4.94 17.33
N ALA A 168 12.02 -5.57 16.30
CA ALA A 168 11.32 -4.80 15.28
C ALA A 168 10.46 -3.78 16.03
N GLN A 169 10.83 -2.51 15.96
CA GLN A 169 10.03 -1.44 16.53
C GLN A 169 8.64 -1.64 15.93
N PRO A 170 7.60 -1.82 16.75
CA PRO A 170 6.26 -1.96 16.21
C PRO A 170 6.06 -0.71 15.35
N VAL A 171 5.80 -0.91 14.06
CA VAL A 171 5.37 0.19 13.20
C VAL A 171 4.12 0.73 13.89
N ILE A 172 4.27 1.85 14.59
CA ILE A 172 3.19 2.59 15.18
C ILE A 172 2.41 3.08 13.98
N ILE A 173 1.33 2.38 13.66
CA ILE A 173 0.35 2.88 12.72
C ILE A 173 -0.29 4.07 13.44
N GLU A 174 0.21 5.26 13.15
CA GLU A 174 -0.38 6.50 13.60
C GLU A 174 -1.68 6.66 12.82
N GLU A 175 -2.78 6.19 13.42
CA GLU A 175 -4.12 6.38 12.89
C GLU A 175 -4.42 7.88 12.96
N HIS A 176 -4.12 8.60 11.87
CA HIS A 176 -4.51 9.99 11.71
C HIS A 176 -6.04 10.07 11.63
N HIS A 177 -6.67 10.16 12.79
CA HIS A 177 -8.08 10.51 12.93
C HIS A 177 -8.24 11.96 12.44
N TYR A 178 -8.67 12.13 11.19
CA TYR A 178 -9.09 13.43 10.69
C TYR A 178 -10.32 13.87 11.48
N GLY A 179 -10.12 14.78 12.44
CA GLY A 179 -11.21 15.43 13.14
C GLY A 179 -12.15 16.11 12.15
N ALA A 180 -13.45 16.00 12.39
CA ALA A 180 -14.47 16.62 11.55
C ALA A 180 -14.19 18.13 11.38
N PRO A 181 -14.30 18.68 10.15
CA PRO A 181 -14.00 20.10 9.92
C PRO A 181 -14.96 20.98 10.73
N VAL A 182 -14.38 21.87 11.55
CA VAL A 182 -15.13 22.85 12.34
C VAL A 182 -15.76 23.86 11.37
N PHE A 183 -17.07 23.74 11.18
CA PHE A 183 -17.85 24.70 10.41
C PHE A 183 -18.08 25.97 11.23
N TYR A 184 -17.30 27.03 10.95
CA TYR A 184 -17.60 28.36 11.47
C TYR A 184 -18.74 28.99 10.64
N PRO A 185 -19.89 29.32 11.24
CA PRO A 185 -20.92 30.05 10.52
C PRO A 185 -20.41 31.46 10.16
N PRO A 186 -20.68 31.96 8.95
CA PRO A 186 -20.23 33.29 8.54
C PRO A 186 -20.89 34.38 9.42
N PRO A 187 -20.16 35.48 9.72
CA PRO A 187 -20.69 36.56 10.55
C PRO A 187 -21.92 37.21 9.90
N ARG A 188 -22.99 37.35 10.68
CA ARG A 188 -24.23 38.01 10.24
C ARG A 188 -23.98 39.52 10.18
N HIS A 189 -23.78 40.06 8.98
CA HIS A 189 -23.77 41.50 8.77
C HIS A 189 -25.21 42.05 8.82
N PHE A 190 -25.51 42.86 9.84
CA PHE A 190 -26.73 43.66 9.86
C PHE A 190 -26.55 44.87 8.94
N HIS A 191 -27.24 44.87 7.80
CA HIS A 191 -27.34 46.05 6.95
C HIS A 191 -28.30 47.07 7.57
N HIS A 192 -27.75 48.14 8.14
CA HIS A 192 -28.54 49.32 8.46
C HIS A 192 -28.92 50.05 7.16
N TYR A 193 -30.19 49.94 6.78
CA TYR A 193 -30.76 50.76 5.72
C TYR A 193 -30.91 52.21 6.20
N HIS A 194 -29.97 53.07 5.82
CA HIS A 194 -30.20 54.50 5.84
C HIS A 194 -31.15 54.85 4.69
N ARG A 195 -32.39 55.23 5.03
CA ARG A 195 -33.34 55.83 4.08
C ARG A 195 -32.71 57.11 3.52
N ARG A 196 -32.25 57.06 2.27
CA ARG A 196 -31.87 58.25 1.51
C ARG A 196 -33.15 58.96 1.08
N ALA A 197 -33.36 60.16 1.62
CA ALA A 197 -34.34 61.11 1.11
C ALA A 197 -33.99 61.47 -0.35
N CYS A 198 -35.03 61.59 -1.18
CA CYS A 198 -34.96 61.86 -2.61
C CYS A 198 -34.20 63.16 -2.93
N GLY A 199 -33.35 63.11 -3.94
CA GLY A 199 -32.84 64.27 -4.68
C GLY A 199 -32.81 63.91 -6.18
N PRO A 200 -33.18 64.83 -7.09
CA PRO A 200 -33.44 64.48 -8.47
C PRO A 200 -32.12 64.23 -9.21
N ARG A 201 -31.98 63.08 -9.86
CA ARG A 201 -30.93 62.85 -10.85
C ARG A 201 -31.56 62.46 -12.17
N VAL A 202 -31.39 63.36 -13.13
CA VAL A 202 -31.76 63.23 -14.53
C VAL A 202 -31.05 62.02 -15.16
N GLY A 203 -31.79 61.21 -15.91
CA GLY A 203 -31.26 60.10 -16.70
C GLY A 203 -31.38 60.41 -18.18
N TRP A 204 -30.33 60.13 -18.94
CA TRP A 204 -30.38 60.05 -20.40
C TRP A 204 -30.02 58.62 -20.80
N SER A 205 -30.79 58.06 -21.73
CA SER A 205 -30.54 56.75 -22.33
C SER A 205 -30.23 56.93 -23.81
N VAL A 206 -29.31 56.14 -24.34
CA VAL A 206 -29.08 55.99 -25.78
C VAL A 206 -29.18 54.51 -26.08
N SER A 207 -30.14 54.15 -26.93
CA SER A 207 -30.31 52.80 -27.47
C SER A 207 -29.96 52.88 -28.94
N VAL A 208 -29.09 52.00 -29.43
CA VAL A 208 -28.90 51.78 -30.87
C VAL A 208 -29.00 50.28 -31.10
N GLY A 209 -30.01 49.90 -31.86
CA GLY A 209 -30.17 48.56 -32.43
C GLY A 209 -30.02 48.60 -33.94
N HIS A 210 -29.41 47.56 -34.48
CA HIS A 210 -29.80 46.89 -35.72
C HIS A 210 -29.27 45.46 -35.68
#